data_AF-A0A1M4UG37-F1
#
_entry.id   AF-A0A1M4UG37-F1
#
_cell.length_a   1.000
_cell.length_b   1.000
_cell.length_c   1.000
_cell.angle_alpha   90.00
_cell.angle_beta   90.00
_cell.angle_gamma   90.00
#
_symmetry.space_group_name_H-M   'P 1'
#
loop_
_entity.id
_entity.type
_entity.pdbx_description
1 polymer ?
#
loop_
_entity_poly.entity_id
_entity_poly.type
_entity_poly.pdbx_seq_one_letter_code
_entity_poly.pdbx_strand_id
1 'polypeptide(L)'
;MKQVIEYDVSEARLYKRLAVDMFMFSYLMGGINFTDMAFLIDKNFEGERLVYVRQKTKKLIILPLQEKAVEMMNHYRSPQRKYIFPILDNRERTQRQIRNRIYDVLANVNRYLEDIGKSWVLN
;
A
#
# COMPACT_ATOMS: atom_id res chain seq x y z
N MET A 1 -12.08 -7.75 -11.48
CA MET A 1 -10.67 -7.27 -11.40
C MET A 1 -10.43 -6.04 -12.27
N LYS A 2 -10.77 -6.04 -13.57
CA LYS A 2 -10.67 -4.84 -14.44
C LYS A 2 -11.23 -3.56 -13.81
N GLN A 3 -12.38 -3.66 -13.14
CA GLN A 3 -13.05 -2.51 -12.52
C GLN A 3 -12.24 -1.79 -11.40
N VAL A 4 -11.34 -2.47 -10.67
CA VAL A 4 -10.51 -1.80 -9.63
C VAL A 4 -9.33 -1.06 -10.26
N ILE A 5 -8.81 -1.60 -11.37
CA ILE A 5 -7.68 -1.03 -12.10
C ILE A 5 -8.05 0.32 -12.72
N GLU A 6 -9.30 0.44 -13.16
CA GLU A 6 -9.87 1.64 -13.81
C GLU A 6 -10.61 2.56 -12.82
N TYR A 7 -10.57 2.28 -11.51
CA TYR A 7 -11.31 3.06 -10.54
C TYR A 7 -10.72 4.47 -10.42
N ASP A 8 -11.50 5.48 -10.82
CA ASP A 8 -11.06 6.87 -10.70
C ASP A 8 -11.01 7.30 -9.24
N VAL A 9 -9.80 7.66 -8.81
CA VAL A 9 -9.48 8.13 -7.46
C VAL A 9 -9.14 9.62 -7.43
N SER A 10 -9.21 10.33 -8.57
CA SER A 10 -8.86 11.75 -8.74
C SER A 10 -9.40 12.63 -7.61
N GLU A 11 -10.70 12.53 -7.34
CA GLU A 11 -11.44 13.29 -6.32
C GLU A 11 -11.61 12.53 -4.98
N ALA A 12 -10.95 11.39 -4.79
CA ALA A 12 -11.16 10.54 -3.63
C ALA A 12 -10.46 11.07 -2.37
N ARG A 13 -11.16 11.03 -1.23
CA ARG A 13 -10.56 11.27 0.10
C ARG A 13 -9.39 10.32 0.34
N LEU A 14 -8.37 10.77 1.08
CA LEU A 14 -7.10 10.07 1.32
C LEU A 14 -7.23 8.55 1.52
N TYR A 15 -8.07 8.11 2.47
CA TYR A 15 -8.20 6.68 2.79
C TYR A 15 -8.92 5.85 1.71
N LYS A 16 -9.80 6.46 0.92
CA LYS A 16 -10.46 5.78 -0.20
C LYS A 16 -9.46 5.53 -1.34
N ARG A 17 -8.67 6.55 -1.69
CA ARG A 17 -7.56 6.39 -2.64
C ARG A 17 -6.53 5.38 -2.13
N LEU A 18 -6.10 5.52 -0.87
CA LEU A 18 -5.15 4.59 -0.25
C LEU A 18 -5.63 3.15 -0.32
N ALA A 19 -6.93 2.90 -0.11
CA ALA A 19 -7.49 1.56 -0.21
C ALA A 19 -7.32 0.95 -1.61
N VAL A 20 -7.66 1.72 -2.65
CA VAL A 20 -7.54 1.30 -4.05
C VAL A 20 -6.07 1.11 -4.44
N ASP A 21 -5.24 2.12 -4.18
CA ASP A 21 -3.82 2.10 -4.55
C ASP A 21 -3.07 0.95 -3.84
N MET A 22 -3.36 0.68 -2.58
CA MET A 22 -2.73 -0.44 -1.87
C MET A 22 -3.21 -1.81 -2.35
N PHE A 23 -4.49 -1.95 -2.66
CA PHE A 23 -5.02 -3.18 -3.23
C PHE A 23 -4.36 -3.46 -4.59
N MET A 24 -4.31 -2.43 -5.44
CA MET A 24 -3.68 -2.48 -6.75
C MET A 24 -2.18 -2.75 -6.67
N PHE A 25 -1.46 -2.04 -5.79
CA PHE A 25 -0.03 -2.26 -5.59
C PHE A 25 0.26 -3.68 -5.10
N SER A 26 -0.56 -4.21 -4.17
CA SER A 26 -0.46 -5.61 -3.74
C SER A 26 -0.57 -6.58 -4.92
N TYR A 27 -1.56 -6.38 -5.79
CA TYR A 27 -1.76 -7.21 -6.97
C TYR A 27 -0.59 -7.12 -7.97
N LEU A 28 -0.16 -5.90 -8.31
CA LEU A 28 0.93 -5.64 -9.27
C LEU A 28 2.29 -6.15 -8.76
N MET A 29 2.50 -6.09 -7.44
CA MET A 29 3.77 -6.45 -6.80
C MET A 29 3.72 -7.81 -6.10
N GLY A 30 3.13 -8.81 -6.77
CA GLY A 30 3.27 -10.22 -6.39
C GLY A 30 2.55 -10.63 -5.10
N GLY A 31 1.45 -9.96 -4.75
CA GLY A 31 0.68 -10.24 -3.53
C GLY A 31 1.44 -9.88 -2.26
N ILE A 32 2.22 -8.80 -2.28
CA ILE A 32 2.80 -8.22 -1.07
C ILE A 32 1.67 -7.87 -0.10
N ASN A 33 1.81 -8.23 1.18
CA ASN A 33 0.74 -8.01 2.15
C ASN A 33 0.79 -6.58 2.72
N PHE A 34 -0.30 -6.18 3.36
CA PHE A 34 -0.46 -4.85 3.95
C PHE A 34 0.65 -4.48 4.95
N THR A 35 1.02 -5.42 5.82
CA THR A 35 2.07 -5.20 6.81
C THR A 35 3.41 -4.94 6.14
N ASP A 36 3.83 -5.74 5.16
CA ASP A 36 5.09 -5.54 4.44
C ASP A 36 5.07 -4.19 3.68
N MET A 37 3.95 -3.85 3.04
CA MET A 37 3.77 -2.53 2.39
C MET A 37 3.92 -1.36 3.38
N ALA A 38 3.47 -1.51 4.63
CA ALA A 38 3.59 -0.48 5.66
C ALA A 38 5.03 -0.11 6.04
N PHE A 39 6.01 -0.97 5.73
CA PHE A 39 7.42 -0.72 6.01
C PHE A 39 8.24 -0.42 4.76
N LEU A 40 7.63 -0.31 3.58
CA LEU A 40 8.37 0.08 2.39
C LEU A 40 8.92 1.50 2.53
N ILE A 41 10.21 1.62 2.28
CA ILE A 41 10.99 2.86 2.26
C ILE A 41 11.68 3.00 0.90
N ASP A 42 12.25 4.17 0.59
CA ASP A 42 12.91 4.38 -0.71
C ASP A 42 14.03 3.38 -1.01
N LYS A 43 14.76 2.93 0.03
CA LYS A 43 15.82 1.92 -0.12
C LYS A 43 15.31 0.56 -0.59
N ASN A 44 14.01 0.28 -0.53
CA ASN A 44 13.45 -0.95 -1.08
C ASN A 44 13.32 -0.91 -2.61
N PHE A 45 13.53 0.24 -3.24
CA PHE A 45 13.36 0.43 -4.68
C PHE A 45 14.73 0.62 -5.31
N GLU A 46 15.32 -0.49 -5.77
CA GLU A 46 16.66 -0.55 -6.34
C GLU A 46 16.59 -0.59 -7.86
N GLY A 47 16.72 0.58 -8.49
CA GLY A 47 16.50 0.73 -9.93
C GLY A 47 15.05 0.35 -10.28
N GLU A 48 14.89 -0.62 -11.18
CA GLU A 48 13.59 -1.12 -11.64
C GLU A 48 13.07 -2.30 -10.80
N ARG A 49 13.53 -2.47 -9.57
CA ARG A 49 13.16 -3.61 -8.72
C ARG A 49 12.68 -3.18 -7.34
N LEU A 50 11.64 -3.87 -6.86
CA LEU A 50 11.27 -3.90 -5.45
C LEU A 50 12.07 -5.01 -4.75
N VAL A 51 12.79 -4.64 -3.70
CA VAL A 51 13.65 -5.51 -2.89
C VAL A 51 13.25 -5.37 -1.42
N TYR A 52 12.78 -6.46 -0.80
CA TYR A 52 12.42 -6.46 0.62
C TYR A 52 12.50 -7.84 1.25
N VAL A 53 12.63 -7.89 2.58
CA VAL A 53 12.54 -9.14 3.35
C VAL A 53 11.11 -9.30 3.88
N ARG A 54 10.41 -10.33 3.43
CA ARG A 54 9.04 -10.64 3.86
C ARG A 54 9.01 -10.89 5.37
N GLN A 55 8.19 -10.16 6.12
CA GLN A 55 8.20 -10.29 7.58
C GLN A 55 7.75 -11.66 8.07
N LYS A 56 6.76 -12.28 7.42
CA LYS A 56 6.19 -13.58 7.83
C LYS A 56 7.18 -14.72 7.64
N THR A 57 7.82 -14.78 6.48
CA THR A 57 8.66 -15.93 6.07
C THR A 57 10.15 -15.66 6.18
N LYS A 58 10.54 -14.40 6.44
CA LYS A 58 11.94 -13.93 6.48
C LYS A 58 12.71 -14.15 5.18
N LYS A 59 12.02 -14.41 4.07
CA LYS A 59 12.64 -14.60 2.75
C LYS A 59 12.83 -13.25 2.07
N LEU A 60 13.97 -13.11 1.36
CA LEU A 60 14.20 -12.02 0.44
C LEU A 60 13.28 -12.17 -0.78
N ILE A 61 12.60 -11.08 -1.13
CA ILE A 61 11.75 -10.97 -2.30
C ILE A 61 12.36 -9.89 -3.19
N ILE A 62 12.50 -10.21 -4.47
CA ILE A 62 12.98 -9.31 -5.52
C ILE A 62 12.01 -9.44 -6.68
N LEU A 63 11.38 -8.34 -7.07
CA LEU A 63 10.37 -8.30 -8.14
C LEU A 63 10.64 -7.10 -9.07
N PRO A 64 10.46 -7.24 -10.39
CA PRO A 64 10.49 -6.08 -11.28
C PRO A 64 9.34 -5.14 -10.94
N LEU A 65 9.61 -3.84 -10.94
CA LEU A 65 8.60 -2.80 -10.73
C LEU A 65 7.75 -2.67 -11.99
N GLN A 66 6.44 -2.68 -11.80
CA GLN A 66 5.51 -2.31 -12.86
C GLN A 66 5.33 -0.79 -12.87
N GLU A 67 5.25 -0.19 -14.07
CA GLU A 67 5.10 1.27 -14.25
C GLU A 67 3.92 1.83 -13.43
N LYS A 68 2.78 1.14 -13.47
CA LYS A 68 1.59 1.53 -12.68
C LYS A 68 1.84 1.50 -11.16
N ALA A 69 2.66 0.57 -10.67
CA ALA A 69 3.04 0.53 -9.26
C ALA A 69 3.96 1.69 -8.90
N VAL A 70 4.83 2.11 -9.83
CA VAL A 70 5.71 3.30 -9.70
C VAL A 70 4.89 4.60 -9.61
N GLU A 71 3.86 4.75 -10.44
CA GLU A 71 2.95 5.90 -10.37
C GLU A 71 2.29 6.00 -8.97
N MET A 72 1.73 4.89 -8.48
CA MET A 72 1.06 4.83 -7.17
C MET A 72 2.00 5.20 -6.03
N MET A 73 3.21 4.64 -5.99
CA MET A 73 4.18 4.96 -4.93
C MET A 73 4.68 6.41 -5.01
N ASN A 74 4.90 6.95 -6.21
CA ASN A 74 5.38 8.31 -6.40
C ASN A 74 4.37 9.35 -5.92
N HIS A 75 3.07 9.05 -5.98
CA HIS A 75 2.03 9.90 -5.40
C HIS A 75 2.18 10.08 -3.88
N TYR A 76 2.66 9.06 -3.17
CA TYR A 76 2.82 9.11 -1.70
C TYR A 76 4.23 9.47 -1.23
N ARG A 77 5.23 9.30 -2.09
CA ARG A 77 6.63 9.67 -1.81
C ARG A 77 6.75 11.12 -1.41
N SER A 78 7.54 11.36 -0.37
CA SER A 78 7.80 12.69 0.15
C SER A 78 9.14 12.68 0.87
N PRO A 79 10.02 13.67 0.65
CA PRO A 79 11.30 13.75 1.36
C PRO A 79 11.14 13.96 2.88
N GLN A 80 9.95 14.36 3.34
CA GLN A 80 9.63 14.51 4.75
C GLN A 80 9.17 13.21 5.41
N ARG A 81 8.98 12.11 4.66
CA ARG A 81 8.47 10.83 5.20
C ARG A 81 9.46 9.71 4.97
N LYS A 82 9.59 8.84 5.97
CA LYS A 82 10.42 7.63 5.93
C LYS A 82 9.78 6.53 5.09
N TYR A 83 8.48 6.33 5.27
CA TYR A 83 7.72 5.25 4.62
C TYR A 83 7.01 5.78 3.38
N ILE A 84 6.93 4.97 2.34
CA ILE A 84 6.26 5.31 1.08
C ILE A 84 4.77 5.51 1.33
N PHE A 85 4.09 4.49 1.84
CA PHE A 85 2.66 4.57 2.11
C PHE A 85 2.38 5.22 3.48
N PRO A 86 1.36 6.09 3.60
CA PRO A 86 1.06 6.85 4.82
C PRO A 86 0.38 6.02 5.93
N ILE A 87 0.85 4.79 6.16
CA ILE A 87 0.36 3.89 7.21
C ILE A 87 1.11 4.19 8.52
N LEU A 88 2.44 4.22 8.42
CA LEU A 88 3.35 4.63 9.48
C LEU A 88 3.88 6.03 9.20
N ASP A 89 4.27 6.73 10.27
CA ASP A 89 4.96 8.01 10.17
C ASP A 89 6.34 7.91 10.83
N ASN A 90 7.10 9.02 10.80
CA ASN A 90 8.50 9.04 11.24
C ASN A 90 8.67 8.95 12.77
N ARG A 91 7.58 9.01 13.56
CA ARG A 91 7.68 8.95 15.01
C ARG A 91 8.16 7.58 15.46
N GLU A 92 9.08 7.58 16.40
CA GLU A 92 9.49 6.37 17.11
C GLU A 92 8.29 5.77 17.84
N ARG A 93 8.20 4.44 17.79
CA ARG A 93 7.10 3.67 18.36
C ARG A 93 7.61 2.34 18.85
N THR A 94 6.97 1.85 19.91
CA THR A 94 7.11 0.45 20.32
C THR A 94 6.49 -0.48 19.27
N GLN A 95 6.91 -1.75 19.26
CA GLN A 95 6.35 -2.77 18.37
C GLN A 95 4.83 -2.97 18.56
N ARG A 96 4.31 -2.71 19.76
CA ARG A 96 2.86 -2.73 20.01
C ARG A 96 2.16 -1.56 19.33
N GLN A 97 2.69 -0.35 19.46
CA GLN A 97 2.11 0.84 18.81
C GLN A 97 2.16 0.76 17.28
N ILE A 98 3.23 0.20 16.71
CA ILE A 98 3.33 -0.04 15.27
C ILE A 98 2.24 -1.02 14.81
N ARG A 99 2.09 -2.16 15.51
CA ARG A 99 1.04 -3.13 15.19
C ARG A 99 -0.35 -2.50 15.26
N ASN A 100 -0.67 -1.82 16.37
CA ASN A 100 -1.96 -1.15 16.54
C ASN A 100 -2.23 -0.18 15.38
N ARG A 101 -1.26 0.67 15.03
CA ARG A 101 -1.41 1.61 13.93
C ARG A 101 -1.68 0.90 12.60
N ILE A 102 -0.97 -0.17 12.30
CA ILE A 102 -1.19 -0.95 11.06
C ILE A 102 -2.59 -1.55 11.06
N TYR A 103 -3.06 -2.11 12.16
CA TYR A 103 -4.43 -2.65 12.27
C TYR A 103 -5.50 -1.57 12.12
N ASP A 104 -5.32 -0.40 12.74
CA ASP A 104 -6.27 0.72 12.63
C ASP A 104 -6.41 1.19 11.17
N VAL A 105 -5.29 1.33 10.45
CA VAL A 105 -5.32 1.73 9.05
C VAL A 105 -5.87 0.62 8.16
N LEU A 106 -5.52 -0.64 8.42
CA LEU A 106 -6.05 -1.80 7.70
C LEU A 106 -7.58 -1.89 7.82
N ALA A 107 -8.13 -1.69 9.02
CA ALA A 107 -9.58 -1.69 9.23
C ALA A 107 -10.28 -0.59 8.42
N ASN A 108 -9.67 0.59 8.33
CA ASN A 108 -10.20 1.68 7.49
C ASN A 108 -10.11 1.34 5.99
N VAL A 109 -8.97 0.82 5.54
CA VAL A 109 -8.78 0.40 4.14
C VAL A 109 -9.79 -0.67 3.73
N ASN A 110 -9.97 -1.71 4.56
CA ASN A 110 -10.95 -2.77 4.28
C ASN A 110 -12.37 -2.23 4.20
N ARG A 111 -12.76 -1.30 5.09
CA ARG A 111 -14.08 -0.65 5.03
C ARG A 111 -14.31 0.04 3.69
N TYR A 112 -13.33 0.82 3.20
CA TYR A 112 -13.46 1.47 1.90
C TYR A 112 -13.50 0.48 0.74
N LEU A 113 -12.74 -0.61 0.79
CA LEU A 113 -12.80 -1.67 -0.23
C LEU A 113 -14.17 -2.36 -0.25
N GLU A 114 -14.74 -2.65 0.92
CA GLU A 114 -16.09 -3.21 1.04
C GLU A 114 -17.15 -2.26 0.48
N ASP A 115 -17.07 -0.97 0.80
CA ASP A 115 -18.01 0.04 0.30
C ASP A 115 -17.93 0.21 -1.22
N ILE A 116 -16.70 0.22 -1.79
CA ILE A 116 -16.50 0.22 -3.24
C ILE A 116 -17.10 -1.04 -3.86
N GLY A 117 -16.82 -2.22 -3.30
CA GLY A 117 -17.38 -3.48 -3.78
C GLY A 117 -18.91 -3.49 -3.80
N LYS A 118 -19.56 -2.99 -2.72
CA LYS A 118 -21.03 -2.85 -2.67
C LYS A 118 -21.56 -1.91 -3.74
N SER A 119 -20.87 -0.78 -3.99
CA SER A 119 -21.30 0.19 -5.00
C SER A 119 -21.34 -0.36 -6.43
N TRP A 120 -20.60 -1.43 -6.71
CA TRP A 120 -20.57 -2.08 -8.03
C TRP A 120 -21.59 -3.21 -8.19
N VAL A 121 -22.10 -3.74 -7.08
CA VAL A 121 -23.17 -4.75 -7.11
C VAL A 121 -24.55 -4.10 -7.27
N LEU A 122 -24.66 -2.80 -7.00
CA LEU A 122 -25.89 -2.00 -7.09
C LEU A 122 -26.06 -1.26 -8.42
N ASN A 123 -25.14 -1.44 -9.38
CA ASN A 123 -25.21 -0.94 -10.76
C ASN A 123 -25.17 -2.13 -11.73
#